data_AF-A0AAE6KDI2-F1
#
_entry.id   AF-A0AAE6KDI2-F1
#
_cell.length_a   1.000
_cell.length_b   1.000
_cell.length_c   1.000
_cell.angle_alpha   90.00
_cell.angle_beta   90.00
_cell.angle_gamma   90.00
#
_symmetry.space_group_name_H-M   'P 1'
#
loop_
_entity.id
_entity.type
_entity.pdbx_description
1 polymer ?
#
loop_
_entity_poly.entity_id
_entity_poly.type
_entity_poly.pdbx_seq_one_letter_code
_entity_poly.pdbx_strand_id
1 'polypeptide(L)'
;MKIPENLKHKPVIKVEDYDTVDGRYALHTDAKGLSLGLAQWNDRGKVDISGKVWRHTGEKWSRQSEELPLSRILDLAILVAQSSLYFQDAYRHEKFYDPENPLIDIIGLQGNRMTVEVDTDNPKIDEDILLFYDALQKDGELIGERFRILSRLLNELGY
;
A
#
# COMPACT_ATOMS: atom_id res chain seq x y z
N MET A 1 1.78 -18.48 -11.07
CA MET A 1 2.45 -19.54 -10.30
C MET A 1 1.54 -19.90 -9.15
N LYS A 2 1.36 -21.19 -8.87
CA LYS A 2 0.45 -21.64 -7.80
C LYS A 2 0.95 -21.23 -6.41
N ILE A 3 0.13 -20.50 -5.65
CA ILE A 3 0.46 -20.12 -4.27
C ILE A 3 0.38 -21.35 -3.34
N PRO A 4 1.27 -21.51 -2.35
CA PRO A 4 1.21 -22.63 -1.42
C PRO A 4 0.01 -22.55 -0.46
N GLU A 5 -0.73 -23.65 -0.32
CA GLU A 5 -1.90 -23.74 0.57
C GLU A 5 -1.56 -24.41 1.93
N ASN A 6 -0.41 -25.08 2.02
CA ASN A 6 0.02 -25.83 3.20
C ASN A 6 0.80 -25.00 4.24
N LEU A 7 0.98 -23.70 4.00
CA LEU A 7 1.69 -22.81 4.91
C LEU A 7 0.81 -22.33 6.07
N LYS A 8 1.40 -21.58 7.02
CA LYS A 8 0.67 -21.08 8.20
C LYS A 8 -0.43 -20.09 7.83
N HIS A 9 -0.13 -19.14 6.95
CA HIS A 9 -1.17 -18.32 6.30
C HIS A 9 -2.07 -19.26 5.48
N LYS A 10 -3.39 -19.17 5.65
CA LYS A 10 -4.37 -19.99 4.94
C LYS A 10 -5.15 -19.14 3.94
N PRO A 11 -4.74 -19.10 2.65
CA PRO A 11 -5.43 -18.33 1.62
C PRO A 11 -6.90 -18.73 1.51
N VAL A 12 -7.78 -17.73 1.35
CA VAL A 12 -9.21 -17.90 1.04
C VAL A 12 -9.53 -17.29 -0.32
N ILE A 13 -9.01 -16.09 -0.59
CA ILE A 13 -9.06 -15.41 -1.89
C ILE A 13 -7.63 -15.27 -2.40
N LYS A 14 -7.37 -15.50 -3.68
CA LYS A 14 -6.02 -15.44 -4.24
C LYS A 14 -5.96 -14.85 -5.64
N VAL A 15 -4.81 -14.25 -5.94
CA VAL A 15 -4.35 -13.88 -7.28
C VAL A 15 -3.06 -14.63 -7.50
N GLU A 16 -3.07 -15.59 -8.41
CA GLU A 16 -1.86 -16.26 -8.91
C GLU A 16 -1.37 -15.51 -10.14
N ASP A 17 -0.08 -15.65 -10.46
CA ASP A 17 0.54 -14.97 -11.62
C ASP A 17 0.44 -13.44 -11.50
N TYR A 18 0.48 -12.93 -10.26
CA TYR A 18 0.43 -11.48 -9.99
C TYR A 18 1.61 -10.75 -10.64
N ASP A 19 2.72 -11.45 -10.87
CA ASP A 19 3.85 -10.91 -11.59
C ASP A 19 3.51 -10.47 -13.01
N THR A 20 2.40 -10.90 -13.60
CA THR A 20 1.94 -10.40 -14.91
C THR A 20 1.24 -9.05 -14.85
N VAL A 21 0.84 -8.60 -13.65
CA VAL A 21 0.03 -7.38 -13.42
C VAL A 21 0.61 -6.45 -12.35
N ASP A 22 1.86 -6.67 -11.92
CA ASP A 22 2.60 -5.88 -10.92
C ASP A 22 3.13 -4.54 -11.47
N GLY A 23 2.30 -3.85 -12.24
CA GLY A 23 2.60 -2.54 -12.80
C GLY A 23 3.88 -2.52 -13.65
N ARG A 24 4.78 -1.56 -13.41
CA ARG A 24 6.06 -1.45 -14.13
C ARG A 24 7.01 -2.64 -13.92
N TYR A 25 6.79 -3.43 -12.87
CA TYR A 25 7.59 -4.62 -12.59
C TYR A 25 6.95 -5.88 -13.17
N ALA A 26 5.88 -5.75 -13.95
CA ALA A 26 5.28 -6.89 -14.62
C ALA A 26 6.34 -7.69 -15.40
N LEU A 27 6.28 -9.02 -15.28
CA LEU A 27 7.21 -10.02 -15.82
C LEU A 27 8.63 -10.00 -15.20
N HIS A 28 8.94 -9.01 -14.38
CA HIS A 28 10.28 -8.77 -13.82
C HIS A 28 10.30 -8.63 -12.29
N THR A 29 9.20 -9.01 -11.62
CA THR A 29 9.05 -8.97 -10.17
C THR A 29 9.24 -10.34 -9.53
N ASP A 30 9.70 -10.36 -8.28
CA ASP A 30 9.70 -11.54 -7.43
C ASP A 30 8.33 -11.77 -6.76
N ALA A 31 7.43 -10.79 -6.76
CA ALA A 31 6.06 -10.92 -6.27
C ALA A 31 5.20 -11.75 -7.23
N LYS A 32 4.98 -13.04 -6.92
CA LYS A 32 4.29 -14.01 -7.79
C LYS A 32 2.81 -14.20 -7.50
N GLY A 33 2.33 -13.71 -6.36
CA GLY A 33 0.92 -13.85 -6.02
C GLY A 33 0.49 -12.99 -4.85
N LEU A 34 -0.82 -12.82 -4.72
CA LEU A 34 -1.48 -12.15 -3.60
C LEU A 34 -2.50 -13.09 -2.99
N SER A 35 -2.73 -13.01 -1.68
CA SER A 35 -3.88 -13.67 -1.07
C SER A 35 -4.47 -12.88 0.07
N LEU A 36 -5.78 -13.04 0.29
CA LEU A 36 -6.45 -12.72 1.55
C LEU A 36 -6.81 -14.05 2.24
N GLY A 37 -6.53 -14.17 3.53
CA GLY A 37 -6.68 -15.43 4.23
C GLY A 37 -6.56 -15.32 5.74
N LEU A 38 -6.58 -16.47 6.40
CA LEU A 38 -6.38 -16.53 7.85
C LEU A 38 -4.92 -16.25 8.17
N ALA A 39 -4.69 -15.30 9.08
CA ALA A 39 -3.36 -14.83 9.40
C ALA A 39 -2.45 -15.91 9.98
N GLN A 40 -1.16 -15.80 9.68
CA GLN A 40 -0.13 -16.73 10.16
C GLN A 40 0.00 -16.77 11.70
N TRP A 41 -0.34 -15.68 12.40
CA TRP A 41 -0.23 -15.55 13.86
C TRP A 41 -1.54 -15.88 14.60
N ASN A 42 -2.49 -16.54 13.94
CA ASN A 42 -3.71 -16.95 14.61
C ASN A 42 -3.43 -17.96 15.73
N ASP A 43 -3.97 -17.65 16.91
CA ASP A 43 -3.95 -18.50 18.10
C ASP A 43 -5.28 -19.25 18.25
N ARG A 44 -5.32 -20.23 19.17
CA ARG A 44 -6.55 -20.96 19.46
C ARG A 44 -7.64 -19.99 19.95
N GLY A 45 -8.69 -19.83 19.14
CA GLY A 45 -9.87 -19.04 19.47
C GLY A 45 -9.87 -17.60 18.95
N LYS A 46 -8.79 -17.15 18.30
CA LYS A 46 -8.73 -15.84 17.63
C LYS A 46 -8.33 -16.02 16.17
N VAL A 47 -9.22 -15.59 15.28
CA VAL A 47 -9.04 -15.70 13.83
C VAL A 47 -9.00 -14.29 13.26
N ASP A 48 -7.78 -13.80 13.02
CA ASP A 48 -7.54 -12.58 12.28
C ASP A 48 -7.41 -12.88 10.77
N ILE A 49 -7.82 -11.91 9.95
CA ILE A 49 -7.68 -11.95 8.49
C ILE A 49 -6.53 -11.02 8.08
N SER A 50 -5.69 -11.51 7.18
CA SER A 50 -4.56 -10.76 6.61
C SER A 50 -4.52 -10.85 5.10
N GLY A 51 -3.93 -9.85 4.48
CA GLY A 51 -3.43 -9.93 3.10
C GLY A 51 -1.96 -10.29 3.09
N LYS A 52 -1.54 -11.07 2.09
CA LYS A 52 -0.16 -11.51 1.92
C LYS A 52 0.33 -11.33 0.49
N VAL A 53 1.52 -10.75 0.35
CA VAL A 53 2.27 -10.72 -0.92
C VAL A 53 3.23 -11.89 -0.93
N TRP A 54 3.09 -12.78 -1.92
CA TRP A 54 3.91 -13.98 -2.06
C TRP A 54 5.08 -13.72 -2.98
N ARG A 55 6.30 -13.81 -2.45
CA ARG A 55 7.52 -13.62 -3.23
C ARG A 55 8.23 -14.95 -3.50
N HIS A 56 8.74 -15.14 -4.71
CA HIS A 56 9.47 -16.33 -5.12
C HIS A 56 10.75 -15.95 -5.86
N THR A 57 11.89 -16.48 -5.42
CA THR A 57 13.22 -16.15 -5.98
C THR A 57 13.56 -16.92 -7.26
N GLY A 58 12.64 -17.75 -7.76
CA GLY A 58 12.88 -18.74 -8.81
C GLY A 58 13.20 -20.14 -8.27
N GLU A 59 13.80 -20.22 -7.08
CA GLU A 59 14.13 -21.48 -6.41
C GLU A 59 13.18 -21.85 -5.27
N LYS A 60 12.75 -20.84 -4.48
CA LYS A 60 11.92 -21.05 -3.30
C LYS A 60 11.06 -19.84 -2.96
N TRP A 61 10.01 -20.08 -2.17
CA TRP A 61 9.21 -19.02 -1.54
C TRP A 61 10.06 -18.24 -0.54
N SER A 62 10.03 -16.91 -0.67
CA SER A 62 10.84 -16.01 0.12
C SER A 62 10.26 -15.79 1.51
N ARG A 63 11.14 -15.79 2.52
CA ARG A 63 10.80 -15.35 3.88
C ARG A 63 10.50 -13.84 3.96
N GLN A 64 10.85 -13.08 2.92
CA GLN A 64 10.50 -11.67 2.76
C GLN A 64 9.07 -11.48 2.21
N SER A 65 8.24 -12.54 2.19
CA SER A 65 6.81 -12.41 1.84
C SER A 65 6.09 -11.63 2.94
N GLU A 66 5.60 -10.44 2.59
CA GLU A 66 4.95 -9.48 3.49
C GLU A 66 3.51 -9.90 3.81
N GLU A 67 3.08 -9.70 5.05
CA GLU A 67 1.72 -10.01 5.50
C GLU A 67 1.21 -8.93 6.46
N LEU A 68 0.03 -8.39 6.17
CA LEU A 68 -0.56 -7.28 6.91
C LEU A 68 -2.04 -7.56 7.24
N PRO A 69 -2.53 -7.15 8.43
CA PRO A 69 -3.96 -7.10 8.69
C PRO A 69 -4.71 -6.25 7.66
N LEU A 70 -5.98 -6.58 7.39
CA LEU A 70 -6.78 -5.84 6.40
C LEU A 70 -6.90 -4.34 6.70
N SER A 71 -7.05 -3.97 7.98
CA SER A 71 -7.12 -2.55 8.37
C SER A 71 -5.87 -1.79 7.92
N ARG A 72 -4.67 -2.35 8.15
CA ARG A 72 -3.41 -1.73 7.73
C ARG A 72 -3.26 -1.61 6.22
N ILE A 73 -3.83 -2.55 5.46
CA ILE A 73 -3.85 -2.47 3.99
C ILE A 73 -4.71 -1.28 3.55
N LEU A 74 -5.88 -1.10 4.16
CA LEU A 74 -6.75 0.04 3.88
C LEU A 74 -6.13 1.36 4.35
N ASP A 75 -5.53 1.39 5.54
CA ASP A 75 -4.88 2.57 6.10
C ASP A 75 -3.72 3.03 5.21
N LEU A 76 -2.92 2.10 4.66
CA LEU A 76 -1.87 2.42 3.69
C LEU A 76 -2.46 2.94 2.37
N ALA A 77 -3.58 2.37 1.89
CA ALA A 77 -4.24 2.88 0.69
C ALA A 77 -4.80 4.29 0.90
N ILE A 78 -5.37 4.58 2.08
CA ILE A 78 -5.82 5.92 2.49
C ILE A 78 -4.64 6.89 2.51
N LEU A 79 -3.52 6.50 3.12
CA LEU A 79 -2.32 7.35 3.18
C LEU A 79 -1.78 7.67 1.77
N VAL A 80 -1.71 6.68 0.88
CA VAL A 80 -1.28 6.87 -0.51
C VAL A 80 -2.23 7.82 -1.26
N ALA A 81 -3.54 7.68 -1.06
CA ALA A 81 -4.54 8.59 -1.65
C ALA A 81 -4.41 10.02 -1.09
N GLN A 82 -4.27 10.18 0.23
CA GLN A 82 -4.11 11.48 0.88
C GLN A 82 -2.85 12.19 0.40
N SER A 83 -1.71 11.48 0.35
CA SER A 83 -0.47 12.04 -0.17
C SER A 83 -0.63 12.44 -1.64
N SER A 84 -1.33 11.64 -2.44
CA SER A 84 -1.60 11.97 -3.83
C SER A 84 -2.45 13.23 -3.99
N LEU A 85 -3.43 13.46 -3.10
CA LEU A 85 -4.21 14.71 -3.06
C LEU A 85 -3.33 15.90 -2.68
N TYR A 86 -2.54 15.78 -1.62
CA TYR A 86 -1.62 16.83 -1.17
C TYR A 86 -0.68 17.31 -2.28
N PHE A 87 -0.05 16.36 -2.98
CA PHE A 87 0.91 16.68 -4.05
C PHE A 87 0.28 17.28 -5.31
N GLN A 88 -1.05 17.32 -5.45
CA GLN A 88 -1.69 18.06 -6.54
C GLN A 88 -1.46 19.56 -6.41
N ASP A 89 -1.30 20.08 -5.19
CA ASP A 89 -1.15 21.51 -4.93
C ASP A 89 0.13 21.88 -4.16
N ALA A 90 0.93 20.89 -3.76
CA ALA A 90 2.18 21.09 -3.01
C ALA A 90 3.17 22.06 -3.67
N TYR A 91 3.16 22.14 -5.01
CA TYR A 91 4.01 23.07 -5.80
C TYR A 91 3.81 24.55 -5.43
N ARG A 92 2.72 24.89 -4.72
CA ARG A 92 2.46 26.25 -4.22
C ARG A 92 3.42 26.65 -3.09
N HIS A 93 4.03 25.68 -2.43
CA HIS A 93 5.06 25.89 -1.42
C HIS A 93 6.45 25.76 -2.05
N GLU A 94 7.38 26.66 -1.71
CA GLU A 94 8.75 26.63 -2.23
C GLU A 94 9.44 25.29 -1.96
N LYS A 95 9.22 24.72 -0.77
CA LYS A 95 9.77 23.43 -0.35
C LYS A 95 8.86 22.24 -0.62
N PHE A 96 7.75 22.43 -1.34
CA PHE A 96 6.66 21.46 -1.46
C PHE A 96 5.95 21.12 -0.14
N TYR A 97 6.20 21.91 0.91
CA TYR A 97 5.47 21.92 2.17
C TYR A 97 5.66 23.25 2.91
N ASP A 98 4.83 23.51 3.90
CA ASP A 98 4.97 24.63 4.83
C ASP A 98 5.77 24.19 6.07
N PRO A 99 7.00 24.70 6.29
CA PRO A 99 7.82 24.32 7.44
C PRO A 99 7.22 24.73 8.79
N GLU A 100 6.41 25.78 8.82
CA GLU A 100 5.78 26.26 10.06
C GLU A 100 4.48 25.49 10.35
N ASN A 101 3.92 24.82 9.34
CA ASN A 101 2.72 24.01 9.46
C ASN A 101 2.79 22.77 8.55
N PRO A 102 3.52 21.71 8.96
CA PRO A 102 3.73 20.52 8.13
C PRO A 102 2.50 19.59 8.06
N LEU A 103 1.40 19.94 8.72
CA LEU A 103 0.17 19.16 8.74
C LEU A 103 -0.44 19.08 7.33
N ILE A 104 -0.63 17.86 6.83
CA ILE A 104 -1.32 17.59 5.57
C ILE A 104 -2.82 17.46 5.83
N ASP A 105 -3.22 16.56 6.73
CA ASP A 105 -4.64 16.33 7.07
C ASP A 105 -4.82 15.56 8.39
N ILE A 106 -6.05 15.53 8.88
CA ILE A 106 -6.49 14.76 10.04
C ILE A 106 -7.71 13.93 9.64
N ILE A 107 -7.51 12.62 9.48
CA ILE A 107 -8.53 11.69 9.02
C ILE A 107 -9.11 10.93 10.22
N GLY A 108 -10.43 11.00 10.43
CA GLY A 108 -11.09 10.25 11.49
C GLY A 108 -11.18 8.76 11.17
N LEU A 109 -10.66 7.89 12.05
CA LEU A 109 -10.73 6.43 11.92
C LEU A 109 -11.28 5.80 13.22
N GLN A 110 -11.48 4.48 13.22
CA GLN A 110 -11.88 3.79 14.44
C GLN A 110 -10.81 3.94 15.53
N GLY A 111 -11.22 4.42 16.70
CA GLY A 111 -10.37 4.59 17.88
C GLY A 111 -9.88 6.03 18.08
N ASN A 112 -9.39 6.69 17.04
CA ASN A 112 -8.94 8.09 17.09
C ASN A 112 -8.76 8.68 15.67
N ARG A 113 -8.06 9.80 15.55
CA ARG A 113 -7.63 10.42 14.28
C ARG A 113 -6.27 9.89 13.80
N MET A 114 -6.14 9.71 12.49
CA MET A 114 -4.88 9.55 11.76
C MET A 114 -4.42 10.95 11.33
N THR A 115 -3.36 11.45 11.96
CA THR A 115 -2.69 12.69 11.55
C THR A 115 -1.70 12.35 10.44
N VAL A 116 -1.80 13.03 9.31
CA VAL A 116 -0.85 12.93 8.19
C VAL A 116 -0.09 14.24 8.13
N GLU A 117 1.23 14.18 8.17
CA GLU A 117 2.11 15.34 8.17
C GLU A 117 3.38 15.05 7.37
N VAL A 118 4.03 16.11 6.92
CA VAL A 118 5.37 16.03 6.33
C VAL A 118 6.35 15.75 7.45
N ASP A 119 7.20 14.73 7.27
CA ASP A 119 8.17 14.29 8.27
C ASP A 119 9.34 15.29 8.39
N THR A 120 9.13 16.36 9.16
CA THR A 120 10.14 17.40 9.41
C THR A 120 11.30 16.91 10.28
N ASP A 121 11.20 15.72 10.87
CA ASP A 121 12.29 15.07 11.58
C ASP A 121 13.27 14.37 10.61
N ASN A 122 12.89 14.16 9.34
CA ASN A 122 13.80 13.67 8.31
C ASN A 122 14.87 14.75 8.00
N PRO A 123 16.18 14.47 8.25
CA PRO A 123 17.25 15.44 8.02
C PRO A 123 17.43 15.89 6.56
N LYS A 124 16.80 15.17 5.62
CA LYS A 124 16.83 15.44 4.18
C LYS A 124 15.45 15.78 3.60
N ILE A 125 14.49 16.18 4.44
CA ILE A 125 13.10 16.36 4.02
C ILE A 125 12.94 17.27 2.78
N ASP A 126 13.70 18.36 2.69
CA ASP A 126 13.65 19.29 1.55
C ASP A 126 14.06 18.65 0.21
N GLU A 127 14.95 17.65 0.23
CA GLU A 127 15.38 16.88 -0.96
C GLU A 127 14.46 15.68 -1.19
N ASP A 128 14.18 14.91 -0.14
CA ASP A 128 13.44 13.66 -0.23
C ASP A 128 11.98 13.88 -0.63
N ILE A 129 11.37 15.01 -0.26
CA ILE A 129 10.00 15.33 -0.68
C ILE A 129 9.90 15.56 -2.20
N LEU A 130 10.93 16.14 -2.81
CA LEU A 130 11.01 16.33 -4.26
C LEU A 130 11.23 15.00 -4.97
N LEU A 131 12.14 14.16 -4.44
CA LEU A 131 12.35 12.81 -4.97
C LEU A 131 11.09 11.96 -4.88
N PHE A 132 10.35 12.08 -3.77
CA PHE A 132 9.06 11.43 -3.60
C PHE A 132 8.04 11.93 -4.62
N TYR A 133 7.92 13.25 -4.78
CA TYR A 133 7.03 13.87 -5.76
C TYR A 133 7.34 13.40 -7.18
N ASP A 134 8.62 13.42 -7.58
CA ASP A 134 9.05 12.99 -8.91
C ASP A 134 8.74 11.51 -9.16
N ALA A 135 8.98 10.64 -8.16
CA ALA A 135 8.61 9.23 -8.24
C ALA A 135 7.10 9.03 -8.36
N LEU A 136 6.31 9.80 -7.59
CA LEU A 136 4.85 9.76 -7.62
C LEU A 136 4.31 10.19 -9.00
N GLN A 137 4.86 11.27 -9.58
CA GLN A 137 4.48 11.74 -10.91
C GLN A 137 4.86 10.73 -12.00
N LYS A 138 6.06 10.15 -11.92
CA LYS A 138 6.51 9.11 -12.85
C LYS A 138 5.57 7.91 -12.88
N ASP A 139 4.95 7.58 -11.75
CA ASP A 139 3.98 6.49 -11.62
C ASP A 139 2.51 6.94 -11.70
N GLY A 140 2.25 8.20 -12.06
CA GLY A 140 0.92 8.80 -11.98
C GLY A 140 -0.14 8.03 -12.78
N GLU A 141 0.19 7.53 -13.98
CA GLU A 141 -0.74 6.71 -14.77
C GLU A 141 -1.07 5.38 -14.09
N LEU A 142 -0.04 4.70 -13.57
CA LEU A 142 -0.16 3.41 -12.89
C LEU A 142 -0.98 3.56 -11.60
N ILE A 143 -0.65 4.54 -10.78
CA ILE A 143 -1.35 4.81 -9.52
C ILE A 143 -2.79 5.27 -9.81
N GLY A 144 -2.98 6.14 -10.80
CA GLY A 144 -4.30 6.62 -11.21
C GLY A 144 -5.22 5.52 -11.77
N GLU A 145 -4.68 4.52 -12.46
CA GLU A 145 -5.44 3.31 -12.84
C GLU A 145 -5.93 2.56 -11.59
N ARG A 146 -5.03 2.31 -10.63
CA ARG A 146 -5.36 1.59 -9.38
C ARG A 146 -6.41 2.35 -8.57
N PHE A 147 -6.30 3.67 -8.45
CA PHE A 147 -7.32 4.51 -7.80
C PHE A 147 -8.68 4.44 -8.49
N ARG A 148 -8.73 4.48 -9.82
CA ARG A 148 -10.00 4.34 -10.56
C ARG A 148 -10.67 2.99 -10.31
N ILE A 149 -9.88 1.91 -10.27
CA ILE A 149 -10.39 0.57 -9.95
C ILE A 149 -10.90 0.52 -8.50
N LEU A 150 -10.14 1.05 -7.53
CA LEU A 150 -10.56 1.12 -6.14
C LEU A 150 -11.85 1.92 -5.97
N SER A 151 -11.93 3.12 -6.57
CA SER A 151 -13.13 3.96 -6.54
C SER A 151 -14.34 3.24 -7.13
N ARG A 152 -14.19 2.56 -8.28
CA ARG A 152 -15.28 1.75 -8.86
C ARG A 152 -15.75 0.67 -7.89
N LEU A 153 -14.84 -0.09 -7.29
CA LEU A 153 -15.18 -1.17 -6.37
C LEU A 153 -15.84 -0.65 -5.08
N LEU A 154 -15.37 0.48 -4.54
CA LEU A 154 -15.97 1.12 -3.38
C LEU A 154 -17.40 1.60 -3.68
N ASN A 155 -17.62 2.22 -4.84
CA ASN A 155 -18.95 2.62 -5.29
C ASN A 155 -19.89 1.40 -5.46
N GLU A 156 -19.38 0.29 -6.02
CA GLU A 156 -20.13 -0.97 -6.16
C GLU A 156 -20.48 -1.60 -4.80
N LEU A 157 -19.65 -1.39 -3.77
CA LEU A 157 -19.92 -1.78 -2.38
C LEU A 157 -20.94 -0.84 -1.68
N GLY A 158 -21.25 0.32 -2.26
CA GLY A 158 -22.18 1.30 -1.71
C GLY A 158 -21.54 2.30 -0.74
N TYR A 159 -20.23 2.52 -0.85
CA TYR A 159 -19.51 3.59 -0.14
C TYR A 159 -19.36 4.84 -1.01
#